data_AF-A0AAW0XY03-F1
#
_entry.id   AF-A0AAW0XY03-F1
#
_cell.length_a   1.000
_cell.length_b   1.000
_cell.length_c   1.000
_cell.angle_alpha   90.00
_cell.angle_beta   90.00
_cell.angle_gamma   90.00
#
_symmetry.space_group_name_H-M   'P 1'
#
loop_
_entity.id
_entity.type
_entity.pdbx_description
1 polymer ?
#
loop_
_entity_poly.entity_id
_entity_poly.type
_entity_poly.pdbx_seq_one_letter_code
_entity_poly.pdbx_strand_id
1 'polypeptide(L)'
;VTGLLVPANALIKFNYLRDYWTLPEALQKTKLVFTASNNADLGKVASEVKMINFSFVQSWKIEGLDSFAKDPVVMSMEWTDCTGQRLVSNPPQVVDACGVCGGYNTSCLDCNGDLYGSADNMCGMCVGGNTRKTVKLDCAGECGEKNILKEVGSSLVCVPKDQPNVTLCDGTIKSTANINQ
;
A
#
# COMPACT_ATOMS: atom_id res chain seq x y z
N VAL A 1 15.18 25.44 -15.24
CA VAL A 1 16.51 25.06 -14.70
C VAL A 1 17.19 24.20 -15.75
N THR A 2 18.33 24.63 -16.28
CA THR A 2 19.13 23.86 -17.24
C THR A 2 19.96 22.86 -16.43
N GLY A 3 19.70 21.57 -16.57
CA GLY A 3 20.49 20.52 -15.92
C GLY A 3 21.75 20.21 -16.72
N LEU A 4 22.88 20.02 -16.04
CA LEU A 4 24.10 19.48 -16.64
C LEU A 4 24.16 17.98 -16.38
N LEU A 5 24.17 17.17 -17.44
CA LEU A 5 24.39 15.72 -17.33
C LEU A 5 25.90 15.46 -17.21
N VAL A 6 26.30 14.79 -16.14
CA VAL A 6 27.69 14.36 -15.91
C VAL A 6 27.78 12.84 -15.99
N PRO A 7 28.86 12.27 -16.55
CA PRO A 7 29.05 10.82 -16.55
C PRO A 7 29.23 10.29 -15.12
N ALA A 8 28.97 8.99 -14.90
CA ALA A 8 28.96 8.35 -13.58
C ALA A 8 30.30 8.46 -12.82
N ASN A 9 31.41 8.65 -13.53
CA ASN A 9 32.76 8.80 -12.98
C ASN A 9 33.29 10.24 -13.03
N ALA A 10 32.42 11.24 -13.25
CA ALA A 10 32.83 12.63 -13.32
C ALA A 10 33.38 13.13 -11.98
N LEU A 11 34.47 13.90 -12.06
CA LEU A 11 34.97 14.68 -10.93
C LEU A 11 34.45 16.12 -11.05
N ILE A 12 33.65 16.54 -10.09
CA ILE A 12 33.19 17.94 -10.01
C ILE A 12 34.19 18.71 -9.16
N LYS A 13 34.87 19.66 -9.79
CA LYS A 13 35.79 20.58 -9.12
C LYS A 13 35.18 21.97 -9.12
N PHE A 14 35.00 22.55 -7.94
CA PHE A 14 34.68 23.98 -7.81
C PHE A 14 35.96 24.77 -8.07
N ASN A 15 35.99 25.54 -9.16
CA ASN A 15 37.11 26.42 -9.48
C ASN A 15 36.92 27.76 -8.78
N TYR A 16 37.71 28.04 -7.74
CA TYR A 16 37.66 29.33 -7.07
C TYR A 16 38.47 30.34 -7.88
N LEU A 17 37.82 31.41 -8.33
CA LEU A 17 38.47 32.54 -8.97
C LEU A 17 38.39 33.73 -8.01
N ARG A 18 39.34 33.75 -7.05
CA ARG A 18 39.87 34.92 -6.33
C ARG A 18 39.11 35.60 -5.17
N ASP A 19 37.94 35.17 -4.71
CA ASP A 19 37.34 35.79 -3.51
C ASP A 19 37.06 34.79 -2.40
N TYR A 20 37.49 35.15 -1.19
CA TYR A 20 37.18 34.45 0.05
C TYR A 20 35.69 34.54 0.32
N TRP A 21 35.04 33.41 0.56
CA TRP A 21 33.63 33.38 0.96
C TRP A 21 33.51 33.38 2.48
N THR A 22 32.53 34.12 2.99
CA THR A 22 32.05 33.91 4.35
C THR A 22 31.47 32.49 4.50
N LEU A 23 31.41 31.95 5.72
CA LEU A 23 30.82 30.62 5.97
C LEU A 23 29.41 30.45 5.35
N PRO A 24 28.48 31.42 5.49
CA PRO A 24 27.15 31.31 4.86
C PRO A 24 27.20 31.30 3.34
N GLU A 25 28.07 32.12 2.73
CA GLU A 25 28.25 32.18 1.27
C GLU A 25 28.84 30.88 0.75
N ALA A 26 29.84 30.33 1.43
CA ALA A 26 30.43 29.05 1.07
C ALA A 26 29.39 27.93 1.07
N LEU A 27 28.54 27.86 2.12
CA LEU A 27 27.45 26.88 2.20
C LEU A 27 26.41 27.05 1.07
N GLN A 28 26.09 28.27 0.68
CA GLN A 28 25.17 28.52 -0.45
C GLN A 28 25.80 28.21 -1.81
N LYS A 29 27.07 28.55 -2.02
CA LYS A 29 27.77 28.46 -3.31
C LYS A 29 28.32 27.07 -3.60
N THR A 30 28.51 26.22 -2.58
CA THR A 30 29.00 24.83 -2.71
C THR A 30 27.91 23.78 -2.62
N LYS A 31 26.63 24.18 -2.65
CA LYS A 31 25.52 23.24 -2.60
C LYS A 31 25.44 22.45 -3.91
N LEU A 32 25.65 21.13 -3.83
CA LEU A 32 25.37 20.21 -4.92
C LEU A 32 23.96 19.63 -4.75
N VAL A 33 23.14 19.70 -5.80
CA VAL A 33 21.84 19.03 -5.87
C VAL A 33 21.82 18.22 -7.15
N PHE A 34 21.58 16.92 -7.02
CA PHE A 34 21.44 16.01 -8.16
C PHE A 34 20.10 15.28 -8.07
N THR A 35 19.49 15.06 -9.23
CA THR A 35 18.36 14.15 -9.40
C THR A 35 18.84 13.01 -10.26
N ALA A 36 18.59 11.77 -9.83
CA ALA A 36 18.90 10.61 -10.62
C ALA A 36 17.60 9.92 -11.03
N SER A 37 17.53 9.52 -12.30
CA SER A 37 16.40 8.78 -12.88
C SER A 37 16.97 7.56 -13.59
N ASN A 38 16.43 6.38 -13.32
CA ASN A 38 16.61 5.25 -14.22
C ASN A 38 15.53 5.34 -15.31
N ASN A 39 15.94 5.58 -16.56
CA ASN A 39 15.01 5.57 -17.68
C ASN A 39 14.35 4.19 -17.95
N ALA A 40 14.65 3.17 -17.12
CA ALA A 40 14.04 1.85 -17.15
C ALA A 40 12.63 1.80 -16.55
N ASP A 41 12.25 2.75 -15.66
CA ASP A 41 11.00 2.70 -14.90
C ASP A 41 9.94 3.71 -15.38
N LEU A 42 9.99 4.13 -16.65
CA LEU A 42 9.09 5.13 -17.29
C LEU A 42 7.58 4.80 -17.26
N GLY A 43 7.12 3.80 -16.48
CA GLY A 43 5.71 3.49 -16.35
C GLY A 43 5.21 2.95 -15.01
N LYS A 44 6.03 2.75 -13.95
CA LYS A 44 5.55 2.00 -12.77
C LYS A 44 5.93 2.44 -11.36
N VAL A 45 6.85 3.38 -11.17
CA VAL A 45 7.17 3.83 -9.81
C VAL A 45 7.14 5.35 -9.79
N ALA A 46 6.30 5.93 -8.92
CA ALA A 46 6.40 7.34 -8.58
C ALA A 46 7.80 7.55 -8.02
N SER A 47 8.68 8.10 -8.85
CA SER A 47 10.07 8.38 -8.49
C SER A 47 10.04 9.47 -7.43
N GLU A 48 10.11 9.06 -6.16
CA GLU A 48 10.24 9.99 -5.05
C GLU A 48 11.60 10.69 -5.18
N VAL A 49 11.56 11.99 -5.48
CA VAL A 49 12.77 12.81 -5.55
C VAL A 49 13.29 13.01 -4.13
N LYS A 50 14.21 12.13 -3.70
CA LYS A 50 14.82 12.23 -2.38
C LYS A 50 15.91 13.29 -2.41
N MET A 51 15.59 14.49 -1.91
CA MET A 51 16.59 15.54 -1.69
C MET A 51 17.44 15.17 -0.47
N ILE A 52 18.72 14.90 -0.69
CA ILE A 52 19.69 14.70 0.40
C ILE A 52 20.45 16.02 0.60
N ASN A 53 20.23 16.65 1.76
CA ASN A 53 21.01 17.81 2.16
C ASN A 53 22.34 17.33 2.76
N PHE A 54 23.45 17.80 2.20
CA PHE A 54 24.78 17.52 2.73
C PHE A 54 25.32 18.75 3.44
N SER A 55 25.90 18.53 4.62
CA SER A 55 26.68 19.54 5.35
C SER A 55 28.13 19.08 5.34
N PHE A 56 29.02 19.89 4.80
CA PHE A 56 30.45 19.62 4.84
C PHE A 56 30.96 19.86 6.26
N VAL A 57 31.57 18.85 6.87
CA VAL A 57 32.27 19.02 8.14
C VAL A 57 33.56 19.76 7.84
N GLN A 58 33.74 20.96 8.38
CA GLN A 58 34.99 21.69 8.25
C GLN A 58 36.09 20.91 8.97
N SER A 59 36.99 20.28 8.23
CA SER A 59 38.19 19.69 8.81
C SER A 59 39.20 20.81 9.12
N TRP A 60 39.10 21.33 10.33
CA TRP A 60 40.15 22.00 11.10
C TRP A 60 40.45 23.43 10.63
N LYS A 61 40.29 24.41 11.53
CA LYS A 61 40.86 25.75 11.34
C LYS A 61 42.38 25.61 11.38
N ILE A 62 43.03 25.68 10.24
CA ILE A 62 44.47 25.96 10.18
C ILE A 62 44.60 27.48 10.31
N GLU A 63 45.30 27.98 11.33
CA GLU A 63 45.54 29.42 11.45
C GLU A 63 46.24 29.94 10.17
N GLY A 64 45.58 30.87 9.47
CA GLY A 64 46.07 31.46 8.23
C GLY A 64 45.63 30.78 6.92
N LEU A 65 44.81 29.73 6.96
CA LEU A 65 44.21 29.14 5.75
C LEU A 65 42.70 28.95 5.90
N ASP A 66 41.96 29.60 5.00
CA ASP A 66 40.50 29.51 4.91
C ASP A 66 40.04 28.16 4.33
N SER A 67 38.91 27.68 4.83
CA SER A 67 38.24 26.39 4.62
C SER A 67 38.67 25.57 3.39
N PHE A 68 39.48 24.53 3.63
CA PHE A 68 39.77 23.47 2.67
C PHE A 68 39.05 22.17 3.07
N ALA A 69 38.29 21.56 2.14
CA ALA A 69 37.95 20.15 2.25
C ALA A 69 39.15 19.35 1.71
N LYS A 70 40.03 18.89 2.61
CA LYS A 70 41.22 18.13 2.23
C LYS A 70 40.87 16.74 1.68
N ASP A 71 39.77 16.17 2.14
CA ASP A 71 39.39 14.80 1.84
C ASP A 71 38.30 14.75 0.75
N PRO A 72 38.46 13.91 -0.28
CA PRO A 72 37.42 13.68 -1.28
C PRO A 72 36.21 13.04 -0.62
N VAL A 73 35.01 13.53 -0.94
CA VAL A 73 33.76 12.91 -0.52
C VAL A 73 33.32 11.94 -1.63
N VAL A 74 33.30 10.64 -1.32
CA VAL A 74 32.73 9.61 -2.20
C VAL A 74 31.23 9.56 -1.98
N MET A 75 30.47 9.69 -3.06
CA MET A 75 29.02 9.55 -3.06
C MET A 75 28.65 8.37 -3.94
N SER A 76 27.83 7.45 -3.43
CA SER A 76 27.23 6.37 -4.20
C SER A 76 25.72 6.50 -4.17
N MET A 77 25.09 6.25 -5.31
CA MET A 77 23.65 5.99 -5.34
C MET A 77 23.43 4.58 -4.84
N GLU A 78 22.53 4.44 -3.89
CA GLU A 78 22.09 3.14 -3.40
C GLU A 78 20.62 2.98 -3.69
N TRP A 79 20.29 1.80 -4.21
CA TRP A 79 18.92 1.42 -4.49
C TRP A 79 18.40 0.63 -3.30
N THR A 80 17.19 0.95 -2.88
CA THR A 80 16.44 0.11 -1.96
C THR A 80 15.25 -0.50 -2.70
N ASP A 81 14.96 -1.78 -2.46
CA ASP A 81 13.70 -2.36 -2.92
C ASP A 81 12.52 -1.93 -2.04
N CYS A 82 11.33 -2.49 -2.30
CA CYS A 82 10.14 -2.20 -1.51
C CYS A 82 10.21 -2.66 -0.04
N THR A 83 11.24 -3.43 0.36
CA THR A 83 11.50 -3.76 1.77
C THR A 83 12.39 -2.71 2.46
N GLY A 84 12.96 -1.78 1.68
CA GLY A 84 13.98 -0.85 2.17
C GLY A 84 15.39 -1.44 2.20
N GLN A 85 15.59 -2.68 1.72
CA GLN A 85 16.90 -3.32 1.70
C GLN A 85 17.74 -2.82 0.52
N ARG A 86 19.03 -2.59 0.79
CA ARG A 86 20.01 -2.16 -0.22
C ARG A 86 20.24 -3.27 -1.26
N LEU A 87 20.17 -2.92 -2.55
CA LEU A 87 20.39 -3.83 -3.70
C LEU A 87 21.87 -4.14 -3.97
N VAL A 88 22.67 -4.39 -2.95
CA VAL A 88 24.10 -4.72 -3.11
C VAL A 88 24.32 -6.23 -3.24
N SER A 89 23.41 -7.04 -2.68
CA SER A 89 23.61 -8.50 -2.57
C SER A 89 22.40 -9.37 -2.89
N ASN A 90 21.19 -8.79 -2.99
CA ASN A 90 19.95 -9.55 -3.11
C ASN A 90 19.19 -9.18 -4.39
N PRO A 91 18.45 -10.13 -5.00
CA PRO A 91 17.50 -9.77 -6.05
C PRO A 91 16.45 -8.80 -5.50
N PRO A 92 16.09 -7.74 -6.26
CA PRO A 92 15.14 -6.74 -5.79
C PRO A 92 13.76 -7.36 -5.56
N GLN A 93 13.15 -7.08 -4.41
CA GLN A 93 11.73 -7.35 -4.22
C GLN A 93 10.87 -6.30 -4.91
N VAL A 94 9.79 -6.76 -5.53
CA VAL A 94 8.82 -5.90 -6.23
C VAL A 94 7.48 -6.01 -5.55
N VAL A 95 6.74 -4.91 -5.53
CA VAL A 95 5.36 -4.88 -5.04
C VAL A 95 4.48 -5.65 -6.03
N ASP A 96 3.74 -6.63 -5.53
CA ASP A 96 2.82 -7.43 -6.33
C ASP A 96 1.53 -6.67 -6.66
N ALA A 97 0.62 -7.26 -7.44
CA ALA A 97 -0.65 -6.65 -7.83
C ALA A 97 -1.56 -6.33 -6.63
N CYS A 98 -1.33 -6.98 -5.48
CA CYS A 98 -2.02 -6.78 -4.22
C CYS A 98 -1.42 -5.67 -3.36
N GLY A 99 -0.35 -5.02 -3.82
CA GLY A 99 0.36 -4.02 -3.02
C GLY A 99 1.32 -4.62 -2.00
N VAL A 100 1.60 -5.92 -2.05
CA VAL A 100 2.49 -6.61 -1.11
C VAL A 100 3.90 -6.70 -1.69
N CYS A 101 4.89 -6.19 -0.94
CA CYS A 101 6.29 -6.34 -1.32
C CYS A 101 6.72 -7.81 -1.28
N GLY A 102 7.23 -8.32 -2.40
CA GLY A 102 7.61 -9.73 -2.53
C GLY A 102 6.41 -10.70 -2.55
N GLY A 103 5.19 -10.18 -2.77
CA GLY A 103 3.98 -10.99 -2.82
C GLY A 103 3.80 -11.78 -4.13
N TYR A 104 2.80 -12.67 -4.13
CA TYR A 104 2.53 -13.61 -5.23
C TYR A 104 1.18 -13.36 -5.94
N ASN A 105 0.58 -12.18 -5.79
CA ASN A 105 -0.72 -11.80 -6.35
C ASN A 105 -1.90 -12.62 -5.80
N THR A 106 -1.79 -13.19 -4.60
CA THR A 106 -2.82 -14.10 -4.04
C THR A 106 -3.57 -13.53 -2.86
N SER A 107 -3.00 -12.58 -2.13
CA SER A 107 -3.57 -12.04 -0.90
C SER A 107 -4.83 -11.21 -1.11
N CYS A 108 -5.04 -10.71 -2.33
CA CYS A 108 -6.19 -9.89 -2.73
C CYS A 108 -7.07 -10.56 -3.78
N LEU A 109 -6.91 -11.87 -4.01
CA LEU A 109 -7.83 -12.62 -4.85
C LEU A 109 -9.11 -12.89 -4.08
N ASP A 110 -10.24 -12.72 -4.77
CA ASP A 110 -11.53 -13.18 -4.27
C ASP A 110 -11.65 -14.72 -4.41
N CYS A 111 -12.77 -15.31 -3.97
CA CYS A 111 -12.93 -16.77 -4.06
C CYS A 111 -12.98 -17.31 -5.50
N ASN A 112 -13.18 -16.43 -6.49
CA ASN A 112 -13.23 -16.74 -7.92
C ASN A 112 -11.85 -16.57 -8.58
N GLY A 113 -10.85 -16.12 -7.84
CA GLY A 113 -9.52 -15.83 -8.37
C GLY A 113 -9.42 -14.49 -9.09
N ASP A 114 -10.38 -13.58 -8.89
CA ASP A 114 -10.33 -12.25 -9.45
C ASP A 114 -9.58 -11.30 -8.50
N LEU A 115 -8.57 -10.58 -9.01
CA LEU A 115 -7.83 -9.56 -8.26
C LEU A 115 -8.78 -8.43 -7.85
N TYR A 116 -8.87 -8.18 -6.54
CA TYR A 116 -9.82 -7.22 -5.96
C TYR A 116 -11.27 -7.47 -6.39
N GLY A 117 -11.60 -8.73 -6.68
CA GLY A 117 -12.94 -9.14 -7.02
C GLY A 117 -13.89 -9.07 -5.83
N SER A 118 -15.18 -9.18 -6.11
CA SER A 118 -16.25 -9.07 -5.11
C SER A 118 -16.96 -10.40 -4.87
N ALA A 119 -16.41 -11.52 -5.34
CA ALA A 119 -16.97 -12.83 -5.05
C ALA A 119 -16.58 -13.28 -3.64
N ASP A 120 -17.52 -13.90 -2.93
CA ASP A 120 -17.30 -14.36 -1.56
C ASP A 120 -17.74 -15.83 -1.39
N ASN A 121 -17.11 -16.50 -0.43
CA ASN A 121 -17.44 -17.87 -0.07
C ASN A 121 -18.68 -17.88 0.83
N MET A 122 -19.84 -18.13 0.23
CA MET A 122 -21.12 -18.18 0.90
C MET A 122 -21.72 -19.58 0.81
N CYS A 123 -22.10 -20.16 1.94
CA CYS A 123 -22.60 -21.54 2.05
C CYS A 123 -21.66 -22.59 1.42
N GLY A 124 -20.34 -22.37 1.52
CA GLY A 124 -19.33 -23.27 0.93
C GLY A 124 -19.20 -23.16 -0.59
N MET A 125 -19.83 -22.17 -1.22
CA MET A 125 -19.70 -21.89 -2.64
C MET A 125 -19.18 -20.48 -2.86
N CYS A 126 -18.32 -20.32 -3.85
CA CYS A 126 -17.96 -18.99 -4.33
C CYS A 126 -19.10 -18.38 -5.14
N VAL A 127 -19.65 -17.25 -4.67
CA VAL A 127 -20.81 -16.55 -5.27
C VAL A 127 -20.57 -15.05 -5.35
N GLY A 128 -21.36 -14.34 -6.16
CA GLY A 128 -21.16 -12.91 -6.39
C GLY A 128 -20.06 -12.61 -7.41
N GLY A 129 -19.71 -11.34 -7.58
CA GLY A 129 -18.73 -10.89 -8.58
C GLY A 129 -19.05 -11.42 -9.98
N ASN A 130 -18.03 -11.94 -10.68
CA ASN A 130 -18.15 -12.49 -12.03
C ASN A 130 -18.47 -14.00 -12.07
N THR A 131 -18.71 -14.64 -10.94
CA THR A 131 -19.01 -16.09 -10.87
C THR A 131 -20.31 -16.46 -11.59
N ARG A 132 -21.23 -15.51 -11.74
CA ARG A 132 -22.64 -15.71 -12.17
C ARG A 132 -23.40 -16.70 -11.28
N LYS A 133 -22.89 -16.97 -10.08
CA LYS A 133 -23.52 -17.84 -9.08
C LYS A 133 -24.13 -16.97 -7.99
N THR A 134 -25.30 -17.38 -7.55
CA THR A 134 -25.96 -16.83 -6.36
C THR A 134 -26.25 -17.98 -5.43
N VAL A 135 -26.33 -17.67 -4.13
CA VAL A 135 -26.79 -18.63 -3.14
C VAL A 135 -28.19 -18.25 -2.69
N LYS A 136 -29.03 -19.27 -2.52
CA LYS A 136 -30.34 -19.10 -1.90
C LYS A 136 -30.15 -19.28 -0.40
N LEU A 137 -30.37 -18.20 0.34
CA LEU A 137 -30.46 -18.24 1.79
C LEU A 137 -31.88 -18.61 2.21
N ASP A 138 -32.00 -19.17 3.41
CA ASP A 138 -33.30 -19.34 4.03
C ASP A 138 -33.86 -18.01 4.55
N CYS A 139 -35.06 -18.04 5.14
CA CYS A 139 -35.71 -16.81 5.59
C CYS A 139 -35.00 -16.09 6.73
N ALA A 140 -34.03 -16.73 7.40
CA ALA A 140 -33.20 -16.14 8.44
C ALA A 140 -31.86 -15.62 7.89
N GLY A 141 -31.62 -15.75 6.58
CA GLY A 141 -30.33 -15.43 5.98
C GLY A 141 -29.27 -16.52 6.19
N GLU A 142 -29.68 -17.73 6.59
CA GLU A 142 -28.76 -18.84 6.84
C GLU A 142 -28.66 -19.81 5.66
N CYS A 143 -27.54 -20.53 5.63
CA CYS A 143 -27.29 -21.60 4.70
C CYS A 143 -28.02 -22.89 5.11
N GLY A 144 -28.61 -23.60 4.15
CA GLY A 144 -29.07 -24.98 4.34
C GLY A 144 -30.56 -25.16 4.62
N GLU A 145 -31.41 -24.18 4.32
CA GLU A 145 -32.89 -24.29 4.42
C GLU A 145 -33.38 -24.81 5.78
N LYS A 146 -32.71 -24.39 6.86
CA LYS A 146 -33.07 -24.77 8.23
C LYS A 146 -34.27 -23.99 8.75
N ASN A 147 -34.52 -22.81 8.18
CA ASN A 147 -35.64 -21.97 8.53
C ASN A 147 -36.65 -21.88 7.37
N ILE A 148 -37.93 -21.92 7.70
CA ILE A 148 -39.04 -21.85 6.74
C ILE A 148 -39.96 -20.69 7.07
N LEU A 149 -40.56 -20.09 6.05
CA LEU A 149 -41.63 -19.13 6.24
C LEU A 149 -42.90 -19.88 6.65
N LYS A 150 -43.51 -19.42 7.74
CA LYS A 150 -44.78 -19.92 8.25
C LYS A 150 -45.78 -18.78 8.32
N GLU A 151 -46.97 -19.01 7.79
CA GLU A 151 -48.08 -18.09 7.91
C GLU A 151 -48.69 -18.22 9.32
N VAL A 152 -48.76 -17.09 10.01
CA VAL A 152 -49.33 -16.96 11.36
C VAL A 152 -50.27 -15.76 11.35
N GLY A 153 -51.57 -16.02 11.43
CA GLY A 153 -52.60 -15.00 11.21
C GLY A 153 -52.52 -14.44 9.78
N SER A 154 -52.19 -13.15 9.64
CA SER A 154 -51.99 -12.47 8.35
C SER A 154 -50.52 -12.09 8.08
N SER A 155 -49.56 -12.65 8.84
CA SER A 155 -48.13 -12.34 8.71
C SER A 155 -47.32 -13.59 8.38
N LEU A 156 -46.21 -13.41 7.66
CA LEU A 156 -45.20 -14.44 7.43
C LEU A 156 -44.09 -14.31 8.47
N VAL A 157 -43.82 -15.40 9.20
CA VAL A 157 -42.79 -15.49 10.22
C VAL A 157 -41.77 -16.54 9.81
N CYS A 158 -40.49 -16.24 9.95
CA CYS A 158 -39.41 -17.20 9.73
C CYS A 158 -39.21 -18.06 10.98
N VAL A 159 -39.30 -19.39 10.84
CA VAL A 159 -39.18 -20.32 11.98
C VAL A 159 -38.32 -21.54 11.64
N PRO A 160 -37.66 -22.16 12.64
CA PRO A 160 -36.91 -23.39 12.42
C PRO A 160 -37.81 -24.50 11.88
N LYS A 161 -37.34 -25.24 10.87
CA LYS A 161 -38.05 -26.36 10.25
C LYS A 161 -38.41 -27.46 11.25
N ASP A 162 -37.57 -27.66 12.27
CA ASP A 162 -37.76 -28.65 13.33
C ASP A 162 -38.75 -28.18 14.41
N GLN A 163 -39.16 -26.90 14.40
CA GLN A 163 -40.16 -26.32 15.30
C GLN A 163 -41.25 -25.58 14.51
N PRO A 164 -42.09 -26.30 13.74
CA PRO A 164 -43.08 -25.68 12.85
C PRO A 164 -44.29 -25.08 13.57
N ASN A 165 -44.46 -25.39 14.87
CA ASN A 165 -45.56 -24.89 15.68
C ASN A 165 -45.14 -23.61 16.39
N VAL A 166 -45.68 -22.50 15.91
CA VAL A 166 -45.46 -21.18 16.50
C VAL A 166 -46.55 -20.94 17.54
N THR A 167 -46.17 -20.98 18.81
CA THR A 167 -47.02 -20.53 19.91
C THR A 167 -46.90 -19.01 20.00
N LEU A 168 -48.02 -18.31 19.90
CA LEU A 168 -48.05 -16.86 20.02
C LEU A 168 -48.14 -16.42 21.49
N CYS A 169 -48.15 -15.10 21.71
CA CYS A 169 -48.07 -14.50 23.04
C CYS A 169 -49.24 -14.84 23.96
N ASP A 170 -50.34 -15.36 23.41
CA ASP A 170 -51.51 -15.85 24.13
C ASP A 170 -51.42 -17.34 24.51
N GLY A 171 -50.28 -18.00 24.21
CA GLY A 171 -50.08 -19.41 24.49
C GLY A 171 -50.77 -20.36 23.50
N THR A 172 -51.38 -19.85 22.43
CA THR A 172 -52.09 -20.66 21.44
C THR A 172 -51.36 -20.72 20.10
N ILE A 173 -51.57 -21.82 19.37
CA ILE A 173 -51.00 -22.07 18.04
C ILE A 173 -51.99 -21.54 16.99
N LYS A 174 -51.50 -20.81 15.98
CA LYS A 174 -52.32 -20.16 14.91
C LYS A 174 -53.30 -19.08 15.39
N SER A 175 -53.01 -18.40 16.49
CA SER A 175 -53.77 -17.19 16.86
C SER A 175 -53.35 -15.97 16.02
N THR A 176 -54.00 -14.84 16.26
CA THR A 176 -53.64 -13.51 15.73
C THR A 176 -53.10 -12.59 16.84
N ALA A 177 -52.80 -13.13 18.03
CA ALA A 177 -52.29 -12.38 19.17
C ALA A 177 -50.88 -11.82 18.90
N ASN A 178 -50.72 -10.50 19.03
CA ASN A 178 -49.49 -9.78 18.77
C ASN A 178 -49.08 -8.99 20.03
N ILE A 179 -47.78 -8.79 20.26
CA ILE A 179 -47.28 -7.94 21.36
C ILE A 179 -47.52 -6.48 20.98
N ASN A 180 -48.13 -5.70 21.88
CA ASN A 180 -48.44 -4.27 21.74
C ASN A 180 -49.54 -3.92 20.72
N GLN A 181 -50.45 -4.86 20.41
CA GLN A 181 -51.74 -4.55 19.78
C GLN A 181 -52.87 -4.51 20.80
#